data_AF-A0A7V6CWT2-F1
#
_entry.id   AF-A0A7V6CWT2-F1
#
_cell.length_a   1.000
_cell.length_b   1.000
_cell.length_c   1.000
_cell.angle_alpha   90.00
_cell.angle_beta   90.00
_cell.angle_gamma   90.00
#
_symmetry.space_group_name_H-M   'P 1'
#
loop_
_entity.id
_entity.type
_entity.pdbx_description
1 polymer ?
#
loop_
_entity_poly.entity_id
_entity_poly.type
_entity_poly.pdbx_seq_one_letter_code
_entity_poly.pdbx_strand_id
1 'polypeptide(L)'
;MPQQNGDSIDLIKKVLYLEKSRGYRDDAVTCGLEEFIKLNLPAAMQVVSGYKGADHFERQRVIERLEDSLDGGGQGISRVTDPASLALSVDRASGVGLKRAKLLEKLGIRTIEDLLTYLPRRLEDRTRFVQIGGLHRGETVAVRGNVVGVDQSRISGRTTIVRATLSDGTGFLYATWFNQPWVVNQIRRGEQIDVYGKIEQHYGKLQITSPVWEPAGEGMEIGRIVPIYPATEGLSDRYLRTLIARNLKLYGAAFPNVIPEQIRKRHDLLTRSEAIRALHFPTDENSFEKARRTLAFEELLLLQIGMGGQTRTLPGLSHAGDGALVDTFIARLPFRLTSAQQNAMREIMADLGASRRMMRLLQGDVGSGKTIVSLIAALAVIDAGYQVAIMAPTEILAQQHSLKISQLLAGLPVNSAVLTSASKKKDELKQE
;
A
#
# COMPACT_ATOMS: atom_id res chain seq x y z
N MET A 1 37.54 2.68 -27.54
CA MET A 1 36.86 1.38 -27.40
C MET A 1 35.51 1.42 -26.65
N PRO A 2 35.17 2.37 -25.75
CA PRO A 2 33.83 2.38 -25.11
C PRO A 2 32.68 2.88 -26.01
N GLN A 3 32.97 3.66 -27.05
CA GLN A 3 31.95 4.28 -27.91
C GLN A 3 31.24 3.28 -28.85
N GLN A 4 31.90 2.21 -29.28
CA GLN A 4 31.31 1.23 -30.24
C GLN A 4 30.18 0.37 -29.64
N ASN A 5 30.19 0.13 -28.32
CA ASN A 5 29.15 -0.66 -27.65
C ASN A 5 27.85 0.14 -27.44
N GLY A 6 27.93 1.47 -27.30
CA GLY A 6 26.74 2.33 -27.14
C GLY A 6 25.89 2.40 -28.41
N ASP A 7 26.54 2.61 -29.56
CA ASP A 7 25.87 2.68 -30.86
C ASP A 7 25.22 1.34 -31.25
N SER A 8 25.85 0.23 -30.89
CA SER A 8 25.32 -1.12 -31.16
C SER A 8 24.07 -1.42 -30.31
N ILE A 9 24.06 -1.02 -29.03
CA ILE A 9 22.89 -1.20 -28.16
C ILE A 9 21.70 -0.34 -28.64
N ASP A 10 21.94 0.92 -29.03
CA ASP A 10 20.89 1.78 -29.56
C ASP A 10 20.33 1.28 -30.89
N LEU A 11 21.18 0.70 -31.75
CA LEU A 11 20.75 0.05 -32.98
C LEU A 11 19.86 -1.17 -32.68
N ILE A 12 20.25 -2.01 -31.73
CA ILE A 12 19.45 -3.17 -31.30
C ILE A 12 18.11 -2.70 -30.73
N LYS A 13 18.09 -1.69 -29.86
CA LYS A 13 16.84 -1.11 -29.32
C LYS A 13 15.90 -0.61 -30.42
N LYS A 14 16.44 0.00 -31.49
CA LYS A 14 15.65 0.40 -32.67
C LYS A 14 15.07 -0.80 -33.43
N VAL A 15 15.85 -1.87 -33.61
CA VAL A 15 15.38 -3.09 -34.27
C VAL A 15 14.30 -3.80 -33.44
N LEU A 16 14.45 -3.87 -32.12
CA LEU A 16 13.44 -4.43 -31.23
C LEU A 16 12.16 -3.61 -31.24
N TYR A 17 12.26 -2.28 -31.26
CA TYR A 17 11.12 -1.40 -31.46
C TYR A 17 10.41 -1.67 -32.80
N LEU A 18 11.17 -1.84 -33.89
CA LEU A 18 10.62 -2.14 -35.20
C LEU A 18 9.90 -3.50 -35.21
N GLU A 19 10.46 -4.54 -34.60
CA GLU A 19 9.78 -5.83 -34.49
C GLU A 19 8.47 -5.73 -33.72
N LYS A 20 8.45 -5.02 -32.59
CA LYS A 20 7.22 -4.78 -31.82
C LYS A 20 6.17 -4.05 -32.67
N SER A 21 6.61 -3.03 -33.41
CA SER A 21 5.71 -2.24 -34.26
C SER A 21 5.14 -3.05 -35.43
N ARG A 22 5.85 -4.07 -35.89
CA ARG A 22 5.46 -4.97 -36.99
C ARG A 22 4.76 -6.23 -36.50
N GLY A 23 4.61 -6.41 -35.19
CA GLY A 23 3.90 -7.55 -34.61
C GLY A 23 4.74 -8.84 -34.63
N TYR A 24 6.03 -8.74 -34.31
CA TYR A 24 6.91 -9.89 -34.01
C TYR A 24 7.03 -10.87 -35.19
N ARG A 25 7.27 -10.33 -36.38
CA ARG A 25 7.21 -11.09 -37.64
C ARG A 25 8.54 -11.67 -38.08
N ASP A 26 9.63 -11.27 -37.44
CA ASP A 26 11.00 -11.61 -37.88
C ASP A 26 11.32 -11.01 -39.25
N ASP A 27 10.84 -9.78 -39.50
CA ASP A 27 10.94 -9.05 -40.76
C ASP A 27 11.44 -7.60 -40.59
N ALA A 28 11.80 -7.19 -39.38
CA ALA A 28 12.34 -5.86 -39.11
C ALA A 28 13.72 -5.65 -39.75
N VAL A 29 14.46 -6.74 -39.97
CA VAL A 29 15.80 -6.77 -40.58
C VAL A 29 15.86 -7.90 -41.61
N THR A 30 16.56 -7.67 -42.71
CA THR A 30 16.58 -8.57 -43.87
C THR A 30 17.20 -9.94 -43.59
N CYS A 31 18.10 -10.04 -42.61
CA CYS A 31 18.71 -11.30 -42.20
C CYS A 31 17.95 -12.05 -41.08
N GLY A 32 16.82 -11.50 -40.59
CA GLY A 32 16.13 -12.00 -39.41
C GLY A 32 16.80 -11.57 -38.10
N LEU A 33 16.04 -11.61 -37.01
CA LEU A 33 16.47 -11.12 -35.70
C LEU A 33 17.64 -11.93 -35.13
N GLU A 34 17.64 -13.25 -35.31
CA GLU A 34 18.72 -14.13 -34.84
C GLU A 34 20.07 -13.78 -35.45
N GLU A 35 20.16 -13.70 -36.77
CA GLU A 35 21.43 -13.41 -37.46
C GLU A 35 21.85 -11.95 -37.23
N PHE A 36 20.89 -11.04 -37.06
CA PHE A 36 21.18 -9.65 -36.68
C PHE A 36 21.79 -9.54 -35.28
N ILE A 37 21.24 -10.22 -34.28
CA ILE A 37 21.77 -10.22 -32.91
C ILE A 37 23.12 -10.94 -32.84
N LYS A 38 23.32 -11.99 -33.64
CA LYS A 38 24.62 -12.67 -33.75
C LYS A 38 25.74 -11.73 -34.18
N LEU A 39 25.45 -10.79 -35.08
CA LEU A 39 26.42 -9.83 -35.60
C LEU A 39 26.66 -8.64 -34.66
N ASN A 40 25.63 -8.20 -33.94
CA ASN A 40 25.67 -6.94 -33.17
C ASN A 40 25.79 -7.14 -31.65
N LEU A 41 25.39 -8.30 -31.12
CA LEU A 41 25.52 -8.67 -29.70
C LEU A 41 25.58 -10.19 -29.51
N PRO A 42 26.72 -10.84 -29.84
CA PRO A 42 26.86 -12.30 -29.77
C PRO A 42 26.52 -12.90 -28.40
N ALA A 43 26.78 -12.16 -27.31
CA ALA A 43 26.49 -12.59 -25.95
C ALA A 43 24.98 -12.83 -25.68
N ALA A 44 24.10 -12.21 -26.46
CA ALA A 44 22.65 -12.34 -26.34
C ALA A 44 22.05 -13.45 -27.22
N MET A 45 22.88 -14.20 -27.97
CA MET A 45 22.40 -15.26 -28.88
C MET A 45 21.58 -16.35 -28.19
N GLN A 46 21.90 -16.65 -26.93
CA GLN A 46 21.15 -17.64 -26.15
C GLN A 46 19.70 -17.19 -25.88
N VAL A 47 19.43 -15.88 -25.89
CA VAL A 47 18.10 -15.32 -25.64
C VAL A 47 17.22 -15.41 -26.90
N VAL A 48 17.82 -15.26 -28.08
CA VAL A 48 17.09 -15.18 -29.36
C VAL A 48 17.04 -16.49 -30.14
N SER A 49 17.70 -17.54 -29.67
CA SER A 49 17.72 -18.84 -30.37
C SER A 49 16.31 -19.42 -30.55
N GLY A 50 15.95 -19.77 -31.78
CA GLY A 50 14.65 -20.37 -32.12
C GLY A 50 13.54 -19.36 -32.40
N TYR A 51 13.81 -18.06 -32.31
CA TYR A 51 12.89 -16.97 -32.63
C TYR A 51 12.23 -17.13 -34.01
N LYS A 52 12.97 -17.58 -35.02
CA LYS A 52 12.40 -17.75 -36.37
C LYS A 52 11.32 -18.84 -36.43
N GLY A 53 11.47 -19.92 -35.66
CA GLY A 53 10.50 -21.03 -35.60
C GLY A 53 9.43 -20.87 -34.53
N ALA A 54 9.58 -19.92 -33.63
CA ALA A 54 8.68 -19.66 -32.52
C ALA A 54 7.32 -19.12 -32.98
N ASP A 55 6.28 -19.43 -32.20
CA ASP A 55 4.99 -18.78 -32.35
C ASP A 55 5.06 -17.30 -31.98
N HIS A 56 3.98 -16.57 -32.23
CA HIS A 56 3.97 -15.14 -32.03
C HIS A 56 4.20 -14.74 -30.55
N PHE A 57 3.68 -15.48 -29.57
CA PHE A 57 3.88 -15.16 -28.15
C PHE A 57 5.31 -15.46 -27.69
N GLU A 58 5.88 -16.58 -28.14
CA GLU A 58 7.28 -16.90 -27.86
C GLU A 58 8.23 -15.85 -28.48
N ARG A 59 7.91 -15.31 -29.65
CA ARG A 59 8.64 -14.18 -30.22
C ARG A 59 8.50 -12.91 -29.37
N GLN A 60 7.30 -12.60 -28.85
CA GLN A 60 7.12 -11.48 -27.91
C GLN A 60 8.05 -11.62 -26.70
N ARG A 61 8.09 -12.82 -26.10
CA ARG A 61 8.92 -13.14 -24.93
C ARG A 61 10.41 -13.01 -25.18
N VAL A 62 10.89 -13.50 -26.33
CA VAL A 62 12.30 -13.38 -26.70
C VAL A 62 12.71 -11.90 -26.75
N ILE A 63 11.88 -11.05 -27.36
CA ILE A 63 12.16 -9.62 -27.45
C ILE A 63 12.12 -8.95 -26.06
N GLU A 64 11.14 -9.27 -25.23
CA GLU A 64 11.07 -8.73 -23.86
C GLU A 64 12.27 -9.15 -23.00
N ARG A 65 12.67 -10.43 -23.05
CA ARG A 65 13.87 -10.92 -22.36
C ARG A 65 15.13 -10.23 -22.84
N LEU A 66 15.23 -9.99 -24.14
CA LEU A 66 16.38 -9.32 -24.73
C LEU A 66 16.44 -7.85 -24.28
N GLU A 67 15.32 -7.13 -24.29
CA GLU A 67 15.26 -5.76 -23.75
C GLU A 67 15.61 -5.68 -22.27
N ASP A 68 15.08 -6.61 -21.46
CA ASP A 68 15.40 -6.69 -20.04
C ASP A 68 16.91 -6.94 -19.81
N SER A 69 17.53 -7.75 -20.66
CA SER A 69 18.98 -7.98 -20.63
C SER A 69 19.81 -6.78 -21.09
N LEU A 70 19.28 -5.95 -22.01
CA LEU A 70 19.92 -4.74 -22.52
C LEU A 70 19.82 -3.57 -21.55
N ASP A 71 18.71 -3.49 -20.80
CA ASP A 71 18.52 -2.49 -19.75
C ASP A 71 19.22 -2.88 -18.43
N GLY A 72 19.51 -4.16 -18.24
CA GLY A 72 20.27 -4.71 -17.11
C GLY A 72 21.65 -5.21 -17.55
N GLY A 73 22.61 -4.30 -17.75
CA GLY A 73 23.99 -4.66 -18.06
C GLY A 73 24.56 -5.72 -17.11
N GLY A 74 24.75 -6.93 -17.65
CA GLY A 74 25.65 -8.00 -17.22
C GLY A 74 25.93 -8.20 -15.73
N GLN A 75 25.08 -8.97 -15.05
CA GLN A 75 25.41 -9.94 -14.00
C GLN A 75 24.10 -10.61 -13.57
N GLY A 76 24.09 -11.94 -13.39
CA GLY A 76 22.90 -12.67 -12.92
C GLY A 76 22.30 -11.95 -11.72
N ILE A 77 21.00 -11.66 -11.78
CA ILE A 77 20.30 -10.67 -10.95
C ILE A 77 20.77 -10.71 -9.48
N SER A 78 21.76 -9.89 -9.14
CA SER A 78 22.28 -9.76 -7.79
C SER A 78 21.19 -9.08 -6.97
N ARG A 79 20.55 -9.83 -6.07
CA ARG A 79 19.54 -9.27 -5.18
C ARG A 79 20.18 -8.17 -4.33
N VAL A 80 19.57 -7.00 -4.31
CA VAL A 80 20.00 -5.90 -3.46
C VAL A 80 19.55 -6.21 -2.03
N THR A 81 20.48 -6.22 -1.09
CA THR A 81 20.24 -6.53 0.32
C THR A 81 20.43 -5.33 1.24
N ASP A 82 21.06 -4.26 0.75
CA ASP A 82 21.28 -3.04 1.53
C ASP A 82 19.96 -2.26 1.71
N PRO A 83 19.48 -2.05 2.95
CA PRO A 83 18.26 -1.29 3.21
C PRO A 83 18.29 0.14 2.66
N ALA A 84 19.46 0.79 2.58
CA ALA A 84 19.57 2.15 2.05
C ALA A 84 19.14 2.25 0.58
N SER A 85 19.19 1.14 -0.17
CA SER A 85 18.74 1.08 -1.56
C SER A 85 17.23 1.32 -1.72
N LEU A 86 16.42 1.08 -0.69
CA LEU A 86 14.97 1.31 -0.72
C LEU A 86 14.63 2.80 -0.77
N ALA A 87 15.50 3.67 -0.22
CA ALA A 87 15.34 5.12 -0.25
C ALA A 87 15.72 5.77 -1.58
N LEU A 88 16.24 4.99 -2.54
CA LEU A 88 16.55 5.50 -3.88
C LEU A 88 15.26 5.98 -4.57
N SER A 89 15.42 6.99 -5.41
CA SER A 89 14.32 7.56 -6.20
C SER A 89 13.69 6.51 -7.14
N VAL A 90 12.38 6.62 -7.35
CA VAL A 90 11.59 5.68 -8.16
C VAL A 90 12.00 5.64 -9.63
N ASP A 91 12.69 6.67 -10.13
CA ASP A 91 13.27 6.68 -11.48
C ASP A 91 14.39 5.63 -11.66
N ARG A 92 15.00 5.16 -10.56
CA ARG A 92 15.94 4.04 -10.55
C ARG A 92 15.26 2.68 -10.57
N ALA A 93 13.95 2.62 -10.34
CA ALA A 93 13.21 1.37 -10.40
C ALA A 93 13.21 0.83 -11.84
N SER A 94 13.46 -0.47 -11.94
CA SER A 94 13.58 -1.13 -13.24
C SER A 94 12.22 -1.12 -13.95
N GLY A 95 12.16 -0.60 -15.19
CA GLY A 95 10.92 -0.42 -15.94
C GLY A 95 10.24 0.95 -15.77
N VAL A 96 10.87 1.89 -15.04
CA VAL A 96 10.41 3.28 -14.88
C VAL A 96 11.28 4.22 -15.73
N GLY A 97 10.66 4.88 -16.71
CA GLY A 97 11.29 6.01 -17.42
C GLY A 97 10.80 7.35 -16.85
N LEU A 98 11.47 8.45 -17.24
CA LEU A 98 11.19 9.81 -16.75
C LEU A 98 9.71 10.21 -16.79
N LYS A 99 8.98 9.84 -17.86
CA LYS A 99 7.54 10.12 -17.99
C LYS A 99 6.71 9.38 -16.95
N ARG A 100 7.05 8.11 -16.69
CA ARG A 100 6.33 7.25 -15.74
C ARG A 100 6.67 7.60 -14.30
N ALA A 101 7.92 8.00 -14.02
CA ALA A 101 8.33 8.53 -12.73
C ALA A 101 7.42 9.70 -12.29
N LYS A 102 7.16 10.67 -13.17
CA LYS A 102 6.24 11.79 -12.88
C LYS A 102 4.80 11.35 -12.59
N LEU A 103 4.33 10.25 -13.19
CA LEU A 103 3.00 9.70 -12.90
C LEU A 103 2.97 9.00 -11.53
N LEU A 104 4.04 8.28 -11.20
CA LEU A 104 4.22 7.64 -9.89
C LEU A 104 4.35 8.68 -8.77
N GLU A 105 5.05 9.80 -9.01
CA GLU A 105 5.14 10.89 -8.05
C GLU A 105 3.78 11.52 -7.71
N LYS A 106 2.86 11.60 -8.70
CA LYS A 106 1.48 12.05 -8.46
C LYS A 106 0.70 11.12 -7.54
N LEU A 107 1.09 9.85 -7.47
CA LEU A 107 0.58 8.85 -6.53
C LEU A 107 1.23 8.94 -5.14
N GLY A 108 2.17 9.87 -4.93
CA GLY A 108 3.01 9.92 -3.74
C GLY A 108 4.14 8.90 -3.76
N ILE A 109 4.35 8.17 -4.86
CA ILE A 109 5.41 7.17 -4.99
C ILE A 109 6.68 7.88 -5.47
N ARG A 110 7.62 8.14 -4.55
CA ARG A 110 8.86 8.87 -4.84
C ARG A 110 10.09 7.99 -4.74
N THR A 111 10.04 6.94 -3.95
CA THR A 111 11.14 6.02 -3.70
C THR A 111 10.81 4.59 -4.13
N ILE A 112 11.83 3.72 -4.13
CA ILE A 112 11.64 2.29 -4.33
C ILE A 112 10.82 1.70 -3.18
N GLU A 113 11.03 2.14 -1.95
CA GLU A 113 10.19 1.73 -0.82
C GLU A 113 8.73 2.09 -1.05
N ASP A 114 8.43 3.32 -1.45
CA ASP A 114 7.06 3.75 -1.72
C ASP A 114 6.40 2.89 -2.79
N LEU A 115 7.14 2.50 -3.83
CA LEU A 115 6.63 1.65 -4.91
C LEU A 115 6.28 0.25 -4.39
N LEU A 116 7.16 -0.33 -3.58
CA LEU A 116 7.00 -1.69 -3.04
C LEU A 116 6.05 -1.74 -1.84
N THR A 117 5.75 -0.60 -1.23
CA THR A 117 4.76 -0.46 -0.15
C THR A 117 3.48 0.21 -0.63
N TYR A 118 3.31 0.38 -1.94
CA TYR A 118 2.07 0.84 -2.55
C TYR A 118 1.05 -0.29 -2.58
N LEU A 119 0.45 -0.58 -1.42
CA LEU A 119 -0.37 -1.77 -1.20
C LEU A 119 -1.69 -1.74 -2.01
N PRO A 120 -2.20 -2.92 -2.42
CA PRO A 120 -3.49 -3.01 -3.08
C PRO A 120 -4.66 -2.72 -2.14
N ARG A 121 -5.77 -2.24 -2.71
CA ARG A 121 -7.01 -1.91 -1.98
C ARG A 121 -7.95 -3.10 -1.82
N ARG A 122 -7.94 -4.02 -2.78
CA ARG A 122 -8.77 -5.22 -2.79
C ARG A 122 -8.12 -6.32 -3.61
N LEU A 123 -8.60 -7.54 -3.45
CA LEU A 123 -8.26 -8.68 -4.28
C LEU A 123 -9.38 -8.98 -5.26
N GLU A 124 -9.02 -9.55 -6.40
CA GLU A 124 -9.93 -10.10 -7.38
C GLU A 124 -9.55 -11.54 -7.66
N ASP A 125 -10.44 -12.47 -7.33
CA ASP A 125 -10.20 -13.89 -7.58
C ASP A 125 -10.46 -14.21 -9.06
N ARG A 126 -9.41 -14.60 -9.77
CA ARG A 126 -9.45 -15.01 -11.17
C ARG A 126 -8.94 -16.44 -11.36
N THR A 127 -9.00 -17.26 -10.31
CA THR A 127 -8.54 -18.66 -10.33
C THR A 127 -9.54 -19.61 -10.98
N ARG A 128 -10.84 -19.26 -10.94
CA ARG A 128 -11.92 -20.12 -11.43
C ARG A 128 -12.02 -20.10 -12.95
N PHE A 129 -11.56 -21.19 -13.57
CA PHE A 129 -11.80 -21.48 -14.98
C PHE A 129 -13.12 -22.21 -15.20
N VAL A 130 -13.87 -21.82 -16.23
CA VAL A 130 -15.11 -22.46 -16.65
C VAL A 130 -15.05 -22.77 -18.14
N GLN A 131 -15.51 -23.95 -18.54
CA GLN A 131 -15.65 -24.33 -19.96
C GLN A 131 -16.73 -23.49 -20.63
N ILE A 132 -16.57 -23.19 -21.91
CA ILE A 132 -17.46 -22.31 -22.67
C ILE A 132 -18.91 -22.83 -22.67
N GLY A 133 -19.09 -24.13 -22.79
CA GLY A 133 -20.41 -24.77 -22.77
C GLY A 133 -21.13 -24.68 -21.42
N GLY A 134 -20.42 -24.38 -20.33
CA GLY A 134 -20.96 -24.23 -18.98
C GLY A 134 -21.11 -22.78 -18.50
N LEU A 135 -20.91 -21.80 -19.37
CA LEU A 135 -20.99 -20.38 -19.01
C LEU A 135 -22.43 -19.92 -18.84
N HIS A 136 -22.71 -19.20 -17.75
CA HIS A 136 -24.00 -18.56 -17.53
C HIS A 136 -23.89 -17.03 -17.67
N ARG A 137 -24.95 -16.42 -18.19
CA ARG A 137 -25.04 -14.96 -18.31
C ARG A 137 -24.93 -14.31 -16.93
N GLY A 138 -24.11 -13.28 -16.84
CA GLY A 138 -23.93 -12.47 -15.63
C GLY A 138 -22.79 -12.92 -14.71
N GLU A 139 -22.24 -14.12 -14.94
CA GLU A 139 -21.05 -14.59 -14.22
C GLU A 139 -19.80 -13.81 -14.66
N THR A 140 -18.83 -13.65 -13.75
CA THR A 140 -17.49 -13.14 -14.06
C THR A 140 -16.51 -14.27 -13.82
N VAL A 141 -15.90 -14.81 -14.87
CA VAL A 141 -15.09 -16.03 -14.80
C VAL A 141 -13.91 -15.97 -15.76
N ALA A 142 -12.92 -16.82 -15.54
CA ALA A 142 -11.84 -17.07 -16.49
C ALA A 142 -12.24 -18.19 -17.46
N VAL A 143 -11.84 -18.05 -18.72
CA VAL A 143 -12.07 -19.03 -19.79
C VAL A 143 -10.79 -19.19 -20.58
N ARG A 144 -10.40 -20.44 -20.80
CA ARG A 144 -9.30 -20.79 -21.71
C ARG A 144 -9.89 -21.26 -23.04
N GLY A 145 -9.46 -20.66 -24.14
CA GLY A 145 -9.98 -21.01 -25.46
C GLY A 145 -8.97 -20.83 -26.58
N ASN A 146 -9.12 -21.64 -27.62
CA ASN A 146 -8.37 -21.52 -28.87
C ASN A 146 -9.03 -20.47 -29.76
N VAL A 147 -8.24 -19.60 -30.36
CA VAL A 147 -8.71 -18.55 -31.24
C VAL A 147 -9.06 -19.15 -32.61
N VAL A 148 -10.35 -19.20 -32.91
CA VAL A 148 -10.89 -19.72 -34.17
C VAL A 148 -10.80 -18.68 -35.28
N GLY A 149 -10.97 -17.41 -34.94
CA GLY A 149 -10.90 -16.29 -35.88
C GLY A 149 -10.91 -14.95 -35.15
N VAL A 150 -10.36 -13.93 -35.80
CA VAL A 150 -10.34 -12.55 -35.31
C VAL A 150 -10.85 -11.64 -36.42
N ASP A 151 -11.95 -10.95 -36.16
CA ASP A 151 -12.58 -10.03 -37.10
C ASP A 151 -12.41 -8.59 -36.60
N GLN A 152 -12.19 -7.66 -37.54
CA GLN A 152 -12.22 -6.24 -37.28
C GLN A 152 -13.30 -5.59 -38.14
N SER A 153 -14.19 -4.81 -37.51
CA SER A 153 -15.26 -4.08 -38.20
C SER A 153 -15.36 -2.64 -37.71
N ARG A 154 -15.90 -1.77 -38.57
CA ARG A 154 -16.26 -0.38 -38.24
C ARG A 154 -17.76 -0.23 -38.46
N ILE A 155 -18.52 0.04 -37.39
CA ILE A 155 -19.99 0.13 -37.45
C ILE A 155 -20.47 1.56 -37.77
N SER A 156 -19.76 2.56 -37.27
CA SER A 156 -19.99 3.98 -37.51
C SER A 156 -18.63 4.65 -37.58
N GLY A 157 -18.47 5.72 -38.35
CA GLY A 157 -17.15 6.28 -38.79
C GLY A 157 -16.11 6.57 -37.70
N ARG A 158 -16.45 6.45 -36.40
CA ARG A 158 -15.52 6.56 -35.26
C ARG A 158 -15.34 5.28 -34.42
N THR A 159 -16.23 4.30 -34.48
CA THR A 159 -16.20 3.13 -33.58
C THR A 159 -15.63 1.91 -34.29
N THR A 160 -14.50 1.43 -33.80
CA THR A 160 -13.87 0.20 -34.28
C THR A 160 -14.15 -0.93 -33.30
N ILE A 161 -14.51 -2.11 -33.80
CA ILE A 161 -14.76 -3.29 -32.99
C ILE A 161 -13.84 -4.40 -33.47
N VAL A 162 -13.06 -4.94 -32.55
CA VAL A 162 -12.28 -6.17 -32.74
C VAL A 162 -13.01 -7.28 -32.02
N ARG A 163 -13.24 -8.41 -32.69
CA ARG A 163 -13.90 -9.58 -32.11
C ARG A 163 -13.05 -10.82 -32.35
N ALA A 164 -12.59 -11.45 -31.28
CA ALA A 164 -11.99 -12.78 -31.35
C ALA A 164 -13.05 -13.83 -31.00
N THR A 165 -13.16 -14.86 -31.82
CA THR A 165 -13.99 -16.03 -31.58
C THR A 165 -13.14 -17.11 -30.93
N LEU A 166 -13.50 -17.50 -29.71
CA LEU A 166 -12.81 -18.51 -28.93
C LEU A 166 -13.63 -19.80 -28.91
N SER A 167 -12.96 -20.95 -28.96
CA SER A 167 -13.58 -22.26 -28.76
C SER A 167 -12.66 -23.15 -27.94
N ASP A 168 -13.25 -23.92 -27.03
CA ASP A 168 -12.60 -24.96 -26.23
C ASP A 168 -13.09 -26.38 -26.61
N GLY A 169 -13.83 -26.49 -27.71
CA GLY A 169 -14.50 -27.72 -28.16
C GLY A 169 -15.90 -27.94 -27.58
N THR A 170 -16.29 -27.19 -26.54
CA THR A 170 -17.63 -27.30 -25.92
C THR A 170 -18.59 -26.20 -26.36
N GLY A 171 -18.07 -25.09 -26.90
CA GLY A 171 -18.88 -23.99 -27.42
C GLY A 171 -18.06 -22.89 -28.09
N PHE A 172 -18.71 -21.75 -28.33
CA PHE A 172 -18.09 -20.54 -28.85
C PHE A 172 -18.33 -19.34 -27.94
N LEU A 173 -17.29 -18.56 -27.71
CA LEU A 173 -17.31 -17.33 -26.92
C LEU A 173 -16.71 -16.18 -27.73
N TYR A 174 -17.41 -15.05 -27.78
CA TYR A 174 -16.93 -13.87 -28.51
C TYR A 174 -16.29 -12.85 -27.56
N ALA A 175 -14.97 -12.74 -27.58
CA ALA A 175 -14.24 -11.67 -26.91
C ALA A 175 -14.28 -10.41 -27.79
N THR A 176 -14.89 -9.33 -27.30
CA THR A 176 -15.14 -8.12 -28.11
C THR A 176 -14.48 -6.90 -27.48
N TRP A 177 -13.62 -6.20 -28.22
CA TRP A 177 -12.98 -4.96 -27.78
C TRP A 177 -13.46 -3.77 -28.62
N PHE A 178 -13.93 -2.73 -27.94
CA PHE A 178 -14.37 -1.48 -28.56
C PHE A 178 -13.24 -0.46 -28.56
N ASN A 179 -13.00 0.18 -29.71
CA ASN A 179 -11.97 1.20 -29.92
C ASN A 179 -10.54 0.76 -29.58
N GLN A 180 -10.26 -0.55 -29.66
CA GLN A 180 -8.93 -1.13 -29.45
C GLN A 180 -8.46 -1.87 -30.71
N PRO A 181 -8.23 -1.16 -31.84
CA PRO A 181 -7.86 -1.77 -33.11
C PRO A 181 -6.54 -2.55 -33.04
N TRP A 182 -5.64 -2.21 -32.12
CA TRP A 182 -4.33 -2.87 -31.97
C TRP A 182 -4.45 -4.34 -31.55
N VAL A 183 -5.54 -4.76 -30.90
CA VAL A 183 -5.73 -6.14 -30.42
C VAL A 183 -5.71 -7.14 -31.58
N VAL A 184 -6.16 -6.74 -32.78
CA VAL A 184 -6.16 -7.60 -33.97
C VAL A 184 -4.75 -8.09 -34.34
N ASN A 185 -3.72 -7.30 -34.02
CA ASN A 185 -2.34 -7.64 -34.32
C ASN A 185 -1.67 -8.45 -33.18
N GLN A 186 -2.32 -8.53 -32.02
CA GLN A 186 -1.76 -9.20 -30.84
C GLN A 186 -2.31 -10.61 -30.62
N ILE A 187 -3.44 -10.95 -31.26
CA ILE A 187 -4.09 -12.26 -31.16
C ILE A 187 -4.16 -12.86 -32.57
N ARG A 188 -3.64 -14.07 -32.75
CA ARG A 188 -3.68 -14.79 -34.03
C ARG A 188 -4.53 -16.04 -33.94
N ARG A 189 -5.08 -16.43 -35.10
CA ARG A 189 -5.83 -17.68 -35.24
C ARG A 189 -4.93 -18.87 -34.90
N GLY A 190 -5.46 -19.83 -34.14
CA GLY A 190 -4.75 -21.02 -33.69
C GLY A 190 -4.05 -20.87 -32.34
N GLU A 191 -3.89 -19.65 -31.84
CA GLU A 191 -3.34 -19.41 -30.50
C GLU A 191 -4.33 -19.79 -29.40
N GLN A 192 -3.82 -20.19 -28.25
CA GLN A 192 -4.61 -20.40 -27.04
C GLN A 192 -4.46 -19.21 -26.10
N ILE A 193 -5.58 -18.64 -25.67
CA ILE A 193 -5.59 -17.50 -24.77
C ILE A 193 -6.49 -17.76 -23.56
N ASP A 194 -6.13 -17.14 -22.44
CA ASP A 194 -6.97 -17.02 -21.27
C ASP A 194 -7.68 -15.65 -21.33
N VAL A 195 -8.99 -15.65 -21.12
CA VAL A 195 -9.81 -14.43 -21.02
C VAL A 195 -10.55 -14.39 -19.69
N TYR A 196 -10.64 -13.22 -19.10
CA TYR A 196 -11.37 -12.99 -17.86
C TYR A 196 -12.28 -11.77 -18.00
N GLY A 197 -13.52 -11.92 -17.59
CA GLY A 197 -14.49 -10.84 -17.58
C GLY A 197 -15.91 -11.33 -17.39
N LYS A 198 -16.85 -10.40 -17.49
CA LYS A 198 -18.26 -10.67 -17.30
C LYS A 198 -18.86 -11.30 -18.56
N ILE A 199 -19.51 -12.44 -18.41
CA ILE A 199 -20.24 -13.12 -19.47
C ILE A 199 -21.54 -12.37 -19.75
N GLU A 200 -21.66 -11.92 -20.98
CA GLU A 200 -22.84 -11.29 -21.54
C GLU A 200 -23.43 -12.17 -22.64
N GLN A 201 -24.69 -11.92 -22.99
CA GLN A 201 -25.35 -12.60 -24.10
C GLN A 201 -26.00 -11.57 -25.01
N HIS A 202 -25.67 -11.62 -26.30
CA HIS A 202 -26.21 -10.71 -27.30
C HIS A 202 -26.63 -11.50 -28.55
N TYR A 203 -27.88 -11.34 -28.98
CA TYR A 203 -28.49 -12.14 -30.06
C TYR A 203 -28.27 -13.65 -29.91
N GLY A 204 -28.43 -14.17 -28.70
CA GLY A 204 -28.25 -15.59 -28.37
C GLY A 204 -26.80 -16.06 -28.26
N LYS A 205 -25.81 -15.23 -28.60
CA LYS A 205 -24.39 -15.55 -28.56
C LYS A 205 -23.75 -15.07 -27.26
N LEU A 206 -22.93 -15.92 -26.65
CA LEU A 206 -22.14 -15.56 -25.47
C LEU A 206 -20.98 -14.67 -25.87
N GLN A 207 -20.78 -13.58 -25.14
CA GLN A 207 -19.70 -12.63 -25.39
C GLN A 207 -19.09 -12.14 -24.08
N ILE A 208 -17.84 -11.70 -24.13
CA ILE A 208 -17.22 -10.90 -23.08
C ILE A 208 -16.80 -9.57 -23.69
N THR A 209 -17.23 -8.48 -23.08
CA THR A 209 -16.92 -7.12 -23.54
C THR A 209 -15.66 -6.62 -22.83
N SER A 210 -14.67 -6.17 -23.61
CA SER A 210 -13.36 -5.68 -23.18
C SER A 210 -12.71 -6.58 -22.10
N PRO A 211 -12.60 -7.90 -22.32
CA PRO A 211 -12.00 -8.80 -21.34
C PRO A 211 -10.54 -8.45 -21.08
N VAL A 212 -10.09 -8.78 -19.86
CA VAL A 212 -8.67 -8.99 -19.59
C VAL A 212 -8.27 -10.27 -20.31
N TRP A 213 -7.15 -10.25 -21.01
CA TRP A 213 -6.71 -11.41 -21.78
C TRP A 213 -5.18 -11.51 -21.77
N GLU A 214 -4.70 -12.76 -21.78
CA GLU A 214 -3.29 -13.11 -21.79
C GLU A 214 -3.07 -14.42 -22.57
N PRO A 215 -1.85 -14.70 -23.06
CA PRO A 215 -1.49 -16.01 -23.57
C PRO A 215 -1.73 -17.07 -22.48
N ALA A 216 -2.23 -18.23 -22.89
CA ALA A 216 -2.71 -19.24 -21.95
C ALA A 216 -1.61 -19.71 -20.98
N GLY A 217 -1.84 -19.54 -19.68
CA GLY A 217 -0.92 -19.98 -18.62
C GLY A 217 0.33 -19.11 -18.42
N GLU A 218 0.48 -18.00 -19.14
CA GLU A 218 1.76 -17.27 -19.21
C GLU A 218 1.78 -15.94 -18.46
N GLY A 219 0.61 -15.37 -18.14
CA GLY A 219 0.49 -14.03 -17.61
C GLY A 219 0.18 -13.93 -16.11
N MET A 220 0.12 -12.70 -15.60
CA MET A 220 -0.08 -12.40 -14.18
C MET A 220 -1.51 -11.93 -13.87
N GLU A 221 -2.38 -11.94 -14.86
CA GLU A 221 -3.73 -11.40 -14.76
C GLU A 221 -4.79 -12.47 -14.64
N ILE A 222 -4.54 -13.72 -15.04
CA ILE A 222 -5.56 -14.78 -15.05
C ILE A 222 -5.00 -16.06 -14.41
N GLY A 223 -5.87 -16.84 -13.77
CA GLY A 223 -5.51 -18.08 -13.08
C GLY A 223 -4.90 -17.89 -11.69
N ARG A 224 -5.10 -16.72 -11.09
CA ARG A 224 -4.58 -16.37 -9.76
C ARG A 224 -5.46 -15.34 -9.08
N ILE A 225 -5.20 -15.10 -7.80
CA ILE A 225 -5.77 -13.96 -7.08
C ILE A 225 -4.96 -12.72 -7.45
N VAL A 226 -5.64 -11.70 -7.98
CA VAL A 226 -5.01 -10.50 -8.55
C VAL A 226 -5.26 -9.30 -7.64
N PRO A 227 -4.21 -8.60 -7.16
CA PRO A 227 -4.37 -7.39 -6.37
C PRO A 227 -4.79 -6.19 -7.24
N ILE A 228 -5.71 -5.36 -6.75
CA ILE A 228 -6.20 -4.15 -7.42
C ILE A 228 -5.72 -2.91 -6.68
N TYR A 229 -5.11 -1.96 -7.39
CA TYR A 229 -4.49 -0.78 -6.81
C TYR A 229 -5.40 0.46 -6.87
N PRO A 230 -5.07 1.55 -6.16
CA PRO A 230 -5.69 2.84 -6.40
C PRO A 230 -5.44 3.33 -7.84
N ALA A 231 -6.51 3.49 -8.60
CA ALA A 231 -6.45 3.86 -10.01
C ALA A 231 -5.94 5.29 -10.19
N THR A 232 -5.06 5.49 -11.17
CA THR A 232 -4.57 6.82 -11.58
C THR A 232 -4.56 6.93 -13.09
N GLU A 233 -4.91 8.10 -13.60
CA GLU A 233 -4.85 8.38 -15.02
C GLU A 233 -3.43 8.13 -15.57
N GLY A 234 -3.33 7.27 -16.58
CA GLY A 234 -2.06 6.94 -17.25
C GLY A 234 -1.26 5.77 -16.65
N LEU A 235 -1.70 5.18 -15.54
CA LEU A 235 -1.09 3.97 -14.96
C LEU A 235 -2.15 2.88 -14.78
N SER A 236 -2.02 1.78 -15.54
CA SER A 236 -2.90 0.62 -15.37
C SER A 236 -2.45 -0.26 -14.22
N ASP A 237 -3.38 -0.98 -13.60
CA ASP A 237 -3.04 -1.96 -12.56
C ASP A 237 -2.09 -3.04 -13.08
N ARG A 238 -2.26 -3.46 -14.35
CA ARG A 238 -1.36 -4.42 -15.01
C ARG A 238 0.07 -3.90 -15.05
N TYR A 239 0.24 -2.62 -15.40
CA TYR A 239 1.56 -1.99 -15.40
C TYR A 239 2.16 -1.96 -13.98
N LEU A 240 1.38 -1.55 -12.98
CA LEU A 240 1.83 -1.52 -11.59
C LEU A 240 2.23 -2.92 -11.08
N ARG A 241 1.44 -3.95 -11.36
CA ARG A 241 1.75 -5.34 -11.00
C ARG A 241 3.08 -5.79 -11.59
N THR A 242 3.27 -5.61 -12.90
CA THR A 242 4.52 -6.00 -13.57
C THR A 242 5.71 -5.21 -13.01
N LEU A 243 5.52 -3.91 -12.79
CA LEU A 243 6.55 -3.04 -12.24
C LEU A 243 6.96 -3.46 -10.82
N ILE A 244 5.98 -3.71 -9.95
CA ILE A 244 6.20 -4.15 -8.57
C ILE A 244 6.83 -5.56 -8.57
N ALA A 245 6.36 -6.49 -9.40
CA ALA A 245 6.93 -7.83 -9.52
C ALA A 245 8.44 -7.79 -9.84
N ARG A 246 8.82 -6.96 -10.82
CA ARG A 246 10.21 -6.78 -11.24
C ARG A 246 11.06 -6.20 -10.11
N ASN A 247 10.57 -5.16 -9.44
CA ASN A 247 11.32 -4.49 -8.39
C ASN A 247 11.34 -5.27 -7.07
N LEU A 248 10.32 -6.09 -6.75
CA LEU A 248 10.36 -7.01 -5.61
C LEU A 248 11.39 -8.11 -5.78
N LYS A 249 11.63 -8.58 -7.01
CA LYS A 249 12.71 -9.54 -7.28
C LYS A 249 14.08 -8.94 -7.02
N LEU A 250 14.26 -7.64 -7.28
CA LEU A 250 15.52 -6.91 -7.13
C LEU A 250 15.77 -6.45 -5.69
N TYR A 251 14.81 -5.74 -5.10
CA TYR A 251 14.94 -5.03 -3.83
C TYR A 251 14.19 -5.68 -2.68
N GLY A 252 13.38 -6.73 -2.92
CA GLY A 252 12.58 -7.34 -1.87
C GLY A 252 13.42 -7.87 -0.70
N ALA A 253 14.67 -8.26 -0.94
CA ALA A 253 15.59 -8.72 0.12
C ALA A 253 16.21 -7.58 0.95
N ALA A 254 16.06 -6.32 0.54
CA ALA A 254 16.59 -5.17 1.25
C ALA A 254 15.72 -4.73 2.44
N PHE A 255 14.50 -5.26 2.56
CA PHE A 255 13.62 -4.91 3.68
C PHE A 255 14.18 -5.43 5.01
N PRO A 256 14.47 -4.54 5.98
CA PRO A 256 14.94 -4.97 7.29
C PRO A 256 13.80 -5.63 8.06
N ASN A 257 14.15 -6.63 8.87
CA ASN A 257 13.21 -7.26 9.78
C ASN A 257 13.17 -6.48 11.10
N VAL A 258 12.15 -5.63 11.24
CA VAL A 258 11.96 -4.78 12.42
C VAL A 258 11.55 -5.61 13.64
N ILE A 259 10.71 -6.62 13.44
CA ILE A 259 10.23 -7.50 14.51
C ILE A 259 11.25 -8.62 14.77
N PRO A 260 11.75 -8.77 16.03
CA PRO A 260 12.62 -9.88 16.40
C PRO A 260 12.05 -11.26 16.08
N GLU A 261 12.93 -12.19 15.73
CA GLU A 261 12.53 -13.54 15.31
C GLU A 261 11.69 -14.28 16.37
N GLN A 262 12.01 -14.12 17.65
CA GLN A 262 11.25 -14.78 18.73
C GLN A 262 9.79 -14.31 18.76
N ILE A 263 9.55 -13.01 18.56
CA ILE A 263 8.20 -12.43 18.54
C ILE A 263 7.43 -12.92 17.31
N ARG A 264 8.09 -12.93 16.13
CA ARG A 264 7.47 -13.44 14.91
C ARG A 264 7.04 -14.90 15.04
N LYS A 265 7.92 -15.77 15.54
CA LYS A 265 7.61 -17.19 15.77
C LYS A 265 6.46 -17.37 16.75
N ARG A 266 6.43 -16.59 17.83
CA ARG A 266 5.36 -16.65 18.84
C ARG A 266 3.99 -16.24 18.29
N HIS A 267 3.95 -15.27 17.39
CA HIS A 267 2.71 -14.70 16.86
C HIS A 267 2.36 -15.17 15.44
N ASP A 268 3.11 -16.14 14.90
CA ASP A 268 3.01 -16.65 13.53
C ASP A 268 3.04 -15.53 12.46
N LEU A 269 4.05 -14.66 12.56
CA LEU A 269 4.23 -13.51 11.67
C LEU A 269 5.28 -13.79 10.59
N LEU A 270 5.09 -13.20 9.42
CA LEU A 270 6.04 -13.27 8.31
C LEU A 270 7.23 -12.30 8.52
N THR A 271 8.29 -12.45 7.74
CA THR A 271 9.26 -11.37 7.54
C THR A 271 8.61 -10.20 6.79
N ARG A 272 9.16 -8.98 6.91
CA ARG A 272 8.63 -7.81 6.19
C ARG A 272 8.66 -8.02 4.67
N SER A 273 9.75 -8.61 4.17
CA SER A 273 9.90 -9.00 2.77
C SER A 273 8.82 -9.98 2.29
N GLU A 274 8.57 -11.05 3.05
CA GLU A 274 7.54 -12.05 2.74
C GLU A 274 6.14 -11.45 2.80
N ALA A 275 5.85 -10.62 3.81
CA ALA A 275 4.56 -9.97 3.95
C ALA A 275 4.27 -9.05 2.75
N ILE A 276 5.22 -8.19 2.38
CA ILE A 276 5.05 -7.31 1.21
C ILE A 276 4.83 -8.16 -0.06
N ARG A 277 5.64 -9.21 -0.27
CA ARG A 277 5.45 -10.10 -1.42
C ARG A 277 4.08 -10.75 -1.44
N ALA A 278 3.61 -11.28 -0.31
CA ALA A 278 2.32 -11.96 -0.21
C ALA A 278 1.12 -11.01 -0.37
N LEU A 279 1.28 -9.71 -0.05
CA LEU A 279 0.24 -8.71 -0.34
C LEU A 279 0.12 -8.42 -1.84
N HIS A 280 1.24 -8.35 -2.56
CA HIS A 280 1.24 -8.09 -4.00
C HIS A 280 1.04 -9.35 -4.85
N PHE A 281 1.39 -10.53 -4.35
CA PHE A 281 1.30 -11.79 -5.08
C PHE A 281 0.85 -12.90 -4.13
N PRO A 282 -0.40 -12.84 -3.63
CA PRO A 282 -0.92 -13.87 -2.75
C PRO A 282 -1.08 -15.20 -3.49
N THR A 283 -0.76 -16.31 -2.83
CA THR A 283 -1.07 -17.65 -3.33
C THR A 283 -2.54 -17.99 -3.13
N ASP A 284 -3.10 -17.49 -2.03
CA ASP A 284 -4.47 -17.70 -1.57
C ASP A 284 -4.88 -16.55 -0.63
N GLU A 285 -6.17 -16.47 -0.30
CA GLU A 285 -6.70 -15.41 0.57
C GLU A 285 -6.11 -15.44 2.00
N ASN A 286 -5.78 -16.62 2.52
CA ASN A 286 -5.17 -16.76 3.84
C ASN A 286 -3.72 -16.22 3.85
N SER A 287 -2.96 -16.45 2.78
CA SER A 287 -1.62 -15.88 2.62
C SER A 287 -1.64 -14.35 2.62
N PHE A 288 -2.66 -13.74 1.99
CA PHE A 288 -2.87 -12.31 2.00
C PHE A 288 -3.20 -11.79 3.39
N GLU A 289 -4.17 -12.41 4.08
CA GLU A 289 -4.58 -11.98 5.42
C GLU A 289 -3.44 -12.14 6.44
N LYS A 290 -2.64 -13.19 6.34
CA LYS A 290 -1.44 -13.37 7.19
C LYS A 290 -0.42 -12.25 6.96
N ALA A 291 -0.22 -11.84 5.72
CA ALA A 291 0.68 -10.75 5.35
C ALA A 291 0.16 -9.38 5.83
N ARG A 292 -1.14 -9.11 5.62
CA ARG A 292 -1.83 -7.92 6.13
C ARG A 292 -1.73 -7.83 7.64
N ARG A 293 -2.01 -8.93 8.36
CA ARG A 293 -1.86 -9.02 9.81
C ARG A 293 -0.42 -8.74 10.25
N THR A 294 0.56 -9.27 9.53
CA THR A 294 1.99 -9.05 9.84
C THR A 294 2.37 -7.58 9.79
N LEU A 295 2.02 -6.87 8.71
CA LEU A 295 2.34 -5.44 8.59
C LEU A 295 1.54 -4.59 9.58
N ALA A 296 0.26 -4.90 9.82
CA ALA A 296 -0.54 -4.20 10.82
C ALA A 296 0.02 -4.37 12.23
N PHE A 297 0.48 -5.59 12.58
CA PHE A 297 1.15 -5.85 13.85
C PHE A 297 2.43 -5.02 13.97
N GLU A 298 3.25 -4.99 12.91
CA GLU A 298 4.49 -4.21 12.88
C GLU A 298 4.22 -2.72 13.12
N GLU A 299 3.26 -2.14 12.41
CA GLU A 299 2.87 -0.73 12.53
C GLU A 299 2.38 -0.40 13.95
N LEU A 300 1.48 -1.22 14.51
CA LEU A 300 0.96 -1.01 15.86
C LEU A 300 2.03 -1.20 16.94
N LEU A 301 2.94 -2.15 16.77
CA LEU A 301 4.06 -2.35 17.68
C LEU A 301 4.99 -1.14 17.69
N LEU A 302 5.37 -0.64 16.50
CA LEU A 302 6.18 0.56 16.36
C LEU A 302 5.51 1.78 16.99
N LEU A 303 4.20 1.96 16.76
CA LEU A 303 3.42 3.02 17.40
C LEU A 303 3.43 2.89 18.93
N GLN A 304 3.22 1.69 19.47
CA GLN A 304 3.24 1.45 20.92
C GLN A 304 4.62 1.69 21.54
N ILE A 305 5.70 1.29 20.86
CA ILE A 305 7.07 1.55 21.33
C ILE A 305 7.33 3.07 21.32
N GLY A 306 6.96 3.76 20.25
CA GLY A 306 7.10 5.22 20.15
C GLY A 306 6.33 5.97 21.24
N MET A 307 5.12 5.52 21.59
CA MET A 307 4.29 6.13 22.64
C MET A 307 4.72 5.74 24.07
N GLY A 308 5.15 4.49 24.27
CA GLY A 308 5.33 3.91 25.61
C GLY A 308 6.77 3.81 26.10
N GLY A 309 7.76 3.82 25.20
CA GLY A 309 9.15 3.48 25.51
C GLY A 309 9.91 4.53 26.32
N GLN A 310 9.62 5.82 26.16
CA GLN A 310 10.39 6.89 26.81
C GLN A 310 9.81 7.39 28.13
N THR A 311 8.51 7.23 28.38
CA THR A 311 7.83 7.98 29.44
C THR A 311 7.41 7.14 30.65
N ARG A 312 7.25 5.81 30.48
CA ARG A 312 6.82 4.91 31.57
C ARG A 312 7.92 4.54 32.56
N THR A 313 9.18 4.68 32.18
CA THR A 313 10.36 4.30 32.97
C THR A 313 11.06 5.49 33.61
N LEU A 314 10.62 6.72 33.34
CA LEU A 314 11.22 7.89 33.96
C LEU A 314 10.80 7.99 35.42
N PRO A 315 11.76 8.23 36.35
CA PRO A 315 11.42 8.48 37.73
C PRO A 315 10.47 9.68 37.84
N GLY A 316 9.49 9.54 38.72
CA GLY A 316 8.55 10.60 39.09
C GLY A 316 8.75 11.01 40.54
N LEU A 317 8.09 12.11 40.92
CA LEU A 317 7.94 12.48 42.33
C LEU A 317 6.59 11.95 42.82
N SER A 318 6.59 11.41 44.04
CA SER A 318 5.36 11.06 44.74
C SER A 318 4.73 12.35 45.29
N HIS A 319 3.44 12.53 45.04
CA HIS A 319 2.62 13.62 45.53
C HIS A 319 1.62 13.09 46.57
N ALA A 320 2.14 12.58 47.69
CA ALA A 320 1.33 12.11 48.81
C ALA A 320 1.25 13.21 49.90
N GLY A 321 0.20 14.02 49.84
CA GLY A 321 -0.17 14.96 50.92
C GLY A 321 -0.91 14.26 52.07
N ASP A 322 -1.34 15.02 53.08
CA ASP A 322 -2.11 14.50 54.22
C ASP A 322 -3.62 14.35 53.91
N GLY A 323 -4.08 14.90 52.78
CA GLY A 323 -5.44 14.81 52.27
C GLY A 323 -6.39 15.86 52.83
N ALA A 324 -5.95 16.73 53.76
CA ALA A 324 -6.84 17.64 54.49
C ALA A 324 -7.55 18.63 53.56
N LEU A 325 -6.84 19.17 52.56
CA LEU A 325 -7.41 20.08 51.57
C LEU A 325 -8.45 19.38 50.68
N VAL A 326 -8.19 18.14 50.29
CA VAL A 326 -9.08 17.32 49.46
C VAL A 326 -10.37 16.99 50.22
N ASP A 327 -10.27 16.55 51.47
CA ASP A 327 -11.41 16.21 52.31
C ASP A 327 -12.29 17.43 52.57
N THR A 328 -11.67 18.59 52.86
CA THR A 328 -12.38 19.87 53.04
C THR A 328 -13.14 20.27 51.77
N PHE A 329 -12.53 20.11 50.59
CA PHE A 329 -13.17 20.44 49.33
C PHE A 329 -14.36 19.51 49.03
N ILE A 330 -14.19 18.19 49.18
CA ILE A 330 -15.25 17.21 48.93
C ILE A 330 -16.45 17.45 49.86
N ALA A 331 -16.21 17.78 51.13
CA ALA A 331 -17.26 18.08 52.11
C ALA A 331 -18.10 19.33 51.76
N ARG A 332 -17.55 20.28 50.99
CA ARG A 332 -18.23 21.51 50.57
C ARG A 332 -19.04 21.36 49.29
N LEU A 333 -18.90 20.24 48.56
CA LEU A 333 -19.61 20.07 47.29
C LEU A 333 -21.14 19.98 47.52
N PRO A 334 -21.96 20.66 46.70
CA PRO A 334 -23.42 20.63 46.83
C PRO A 334 -24.06 19.31 46.35
N PHE A 335 -23.23 18.33 45.98
CA PHE A 335 -23.63 17.01 45.49
C PHE A 335 -22.64 15.96 45.97
N ARG A 336 -23.05 14.69 45.91
CA ARG A 336 -22.16 13.56 46.20
C ARG A 336 -21.48 13.09 44.92
N LEU A 337 -20.21 12.71 45.04
CA LEU A 337 -19.49 12.09 43.93
C LEU A 337 -20.14 10.75 43.56
N THR A 338 -20.21 10.47 42.26
CA THR A 338 -20.71 9.18 41.77
C THR A 338 -19.70 8.07 42.04
N SER A 339 -20.14 6.81 42.00
CA SER A 339 -19.24 5.66 42.13
C SER A 339 -18.13 5.66 41.07
N ALA A 340 -18.45 6.05 39.83
CA ALA A 340 -17.48 6.19 38.76
C ALA A 340 -16.42 7.28 39.05
N GLN A 341 -16.84 8.42 39.59
CA GLN A 341 -15.93 9.51 39.98
C GLN A 341 -15.03 9.09 41.14
N GLN A 342 -15.58 8.38 42.14
CA GLN A 342 -14.82 7.84 43.27
C GLN A 342 -13.79 6.79 42.82
N ASN A 343 -14.16 5.91 41.88
CA ASN A 343 -13.22 4.93 41.32
C ASN A 343 -12.07 5.61 40.57
N ALA A 344 -12.40 6.56 39.68
CA ALA A 344 -11.40 7.35 38.98
C ALA A 344 -10.48 8.10 39.96
N MET A 345 -11.04 8.64 41.06
CA MET A 345 -10.25 9.30 42.09
C MET A 345 -9.27 8.37 42.77
N ARG A 346 -9.71 7.18 43.19
CA ARG A 346 -8.84 6.19 43.83
C ARG A 346 -7.67 5.80 42.93
N GLU A 347 -7.93 5.61 41.65
CA GLU A 347 -6.89 5.30 40.67
C GLU A 347 -5.90 6.48 40.45
N ILE A 348 -6.41 7.71 40.39
CA ILE A 348 -5.57 8.91 40.27
C ILE A 348 -4.69 9.10 41.52
N MET A 349 -5.26 8.98 42.72
CA MET A 349 -4.52 9.14 43.97
C MET A 349 -3.45 8.07 44.14
N ALA A 350 -3.74 6.82 43.74
CA ALA A 350 -2.75 5.75 43.74
C ALA A 350 -1.59 6.03 42.77
N ASP A 351 -1.87 6.60 41.59
CA ASP A 351 -0.83 7.00 40.64
C ASP A 351 0.00 8.19 41.13
N LEU A 352 -0.64 9.20 41.73
CA LEU A 352 0.03 10.37 42.30
C LEU A 352 0.94 10.01 43.48
N GLY A 353 0.54 9.03 44.31
CA GLY A 353 1.36 8.56 45.43
C GLY A 353 2.55 7.68 45.02
N ALA A 354 2.63 7.23 43.76
CA ALA A 354 3.71 6.36 43.30
C ALA A 354 5.00 7.13 42.95
N SER A 355 6.14 6.45 42.96
CA SER A 355 7.46 7.00 42.55
C SER A 355 7.66 7.08 41.03
N ARG A 356 6.57 7.01 40.25
CA ARG A 356 6.57 7.06 38.78
C ARG A 356 5.67 8.20 38.32
N ARG A 357 5.95 8.74 37.13
CA ARG A 357 5.12 9.80 36.54
C ARG A 357 3.71 9.27 36.24
N MET A 358 2.68 9.99 36.66
CA MET A 358 1.30 9.71 36.27
C MET A 358 1.06 10.19 34.83
N MET A 359 0.65 9.26 33.95
CA MET A 359 0.15 9.56 32.59
C MET A 359 -1.19 8.87 32.39
N ARG A 360 -2.26 9.60 32.69
CA ARG A 360 -3.61 9.06 32.71
C ARG A 360 -4.53 9.87 31.81
N LEU A 361 -5.39 9.17 31.07
CA LEU A 361 -6.49 9.78 30.34
C LEU A 361 -7.78 9.59 31.14
N LEU A 362 -8.33 10.69 31.65
CA LEU A 362 -9.66 10.69 32.26
C LEU A 362 -10.73 10.84 31.17
N GLN A 363 -11.38 9.73 30.81
CA GLN A 363 -12.41 9.70 29.77
C GLN A 363 -13.83 9.67 30.36
N GLY A 364 -14.76 10.37 29.72
CA GLY A 364 -16.18 10.31 30.06
C GLY A 364 -17.01 11.31 29.26
N ASP A 365 -18.33 11.14 29.24
CA ASP A 365 -19.26 11.94 28.45
C ASP A 365 -19.36 13.40 28.91
N VAL A 366 -19.91 14.27 28.07
CA VAL A 366 -20.18 15.66 28.44
C VAL A 366 -21.12 15.68 29.66
N GLY A 367 -20.76 16.42 30.70
CA GLY A 367 -21.54 16.48 31.95
C GLY A 367 -21.20 15.40 32.99
N SER A 368 -20.33 14.43 32.71
CA SER A 368 -19.95 13.37 33.68
C SER A 368 -19.11 13.84 34.89
N GLY A 369 -18.83 15.14 34.99
CA GLY A 369 -18.07 15.73 36.10
C GLY A 369 -16.56 15.56 36.03
N LYS A 370 -15.98 15.34 34.82
CA LYS A 370 -14.52 15.25 34.60
C LYS A 370 -13.75 16.41 35.27
N THR A 371 -14.29 17.63 35.19
CA THR A 371 -13.66 18.83 35.76
C THR A 371 -13.52 18.78 37.28
N ILE A 372 -14.48 18.18 37.99
CA ILE A 372 -14.42 18.02 39.44
C ILE A 372 -13.35 16.99 39.81
N VAL A 373 -13.30 15.86 39.09
CA VAL A 373 -12.26 14.84 39.28
C VAL A 373 -10.87 15.43 39.02
N SER A 374 -10.68 16.21 37.95
CA SER A 374 -9.40 16.87 37.70
C SER A 374 -9.03 17.91 38.75
N LEU A 375 -10.01 18.63 39.30
CA LEU A 375 -9.76 19.64 40.33
C LEU A 375 -9.37 19.00 41.66
N ILE A 376 -10.03 17.91 42.05
CA ILE A 376 -9.65 17.16 43.27
C ILE A 376 -8.22 16.58 43.11
N ALA A 377 -7.88 16.06 41.94
CA ALA A 377 -6.52 15.62 41.64
C ALA A 377 -5.49 16.77 41.75
N ALA A 378 -5.84 17.96 41.26
CA ALA A 378 -5.00 19.15 41.40
C ALA A 378 -4.81 19.53 42.88
N LEU A 379 -5.88 19.49 43.67
CA LEU A 379 -5.82 19.80 45.10
C LEU A 379 -4.93 18.81 45.86
N ALA A 380 -4.93 17.53 45.53
CA ALA A 380 -4.02 16.55 46.15
C ALA A 380 -2.54 16.88 45.91
N VAL A 381 -2.20 17.38 44.72
CA VAL A 381 -0.83 17.80 44.39
C VAL A 381 -0.46 19.10 45.11
N ILE A 382 -1.41 20.03 45.25
CA ILE A 382 -1.24 21.28 46.02
C ILE A 382 -1.05 21.00 47.50
N ASP A 383 -1.84 20.07 48.04
CA ASP A 383 -1.75 19.58 49.43
C ASP A 383 -0.39 18.94 49.72
N ALA A 384 0.21 18.29 48.72
CA ALA A 384 1.58 17.78 48.79
C ALA A 384 2.67 18.87 48.62
N GLY A 385 2.31 20.15 48.52
CA GLY A 385 3.23 21.29 48.44
C GLY A 385 3.71 21.65 47.03
N TYR A 386 3.02 21.21 45.98
CA TYR A 386 3.42 21.44 44.58
C TYR A 386 2.41 22.30 43.82
N GLN A 387 2.85 22.92 42.72
CA GLN A 387 1.98 23.71 41.85
C GLN A 387 1.34 22.84 40.77
N VAL A 388 0.14 23.22 40.33
CA VAL A 388 -0.60 22.54 39.25
C VAL A 388 -0.97 23.51 38.15
N ALA A 389 -0.74 23.10 36.90
CA ALA A 389 -1.20 23.81 35.72
C ALA A 389 -2.36 23.04 35.06
N ILE A 390 -3.48 23.74 34.80
CA ILE A 390 -4.60 23.22 34.02
C ILE A 390 -4.58 23.93 32.66
N MET A 391 -4.38 23.16 31.59
CA MET A 391 -4.30 23.68 30.23
C MET A 391 -5.63 23.51 29.49
N ALA A 392 -6.00 24.49 28.67
CA ALA A 392 -7.16 24.44 27.80
C ALA A 392 -6.76 24.81 26.37
N PRO A 393 -7.45 24.30 25.33
CA PRO A 393 -7.04 24.49 23.94
C PRO A 393 -7.33 25.90 23.40
N THR A 394 -8.19 26.67 24.06
CA THR A 394 -8.55 28.04 23.64
C THR A 394 -8.62 28.97 24.85
N GLU A 395 -8.41 30.27 24.61
CA GLU A 395 -8.47 31.29 25.66
C GLU A 395 -9.85 31.36 26.33
N ILE A 396 -10.92 31.23 25.53
CA ILE A 396 -12.29 31.25 26.03
C ILE A 396 -12.51 30.08 27.00
N LEU A 397 -12.05 28.87 26.67
CA LEU A 397 -12.16 27.72 27.57
C LEU A 397 -11.28 27.88 28.81
N ALA A 398 -10.08 28.44 28.68
CA ALA A 398 -9.22 28.73 29.84
C ALA A 398 -9.89 29.71 30.81
N GLN A 399 -10.49 30.80 30.30
CA GLN A 399 -11.24 31.75 31.11
C GLN A 399 -12.48 31.12 31.75
N GLN A 400 -13.24 30.31 31.00
CA GLN A 400 -14.39 29.59 31.54
C GLN A 400 -14.01 28.61 32.66
N HIS A 401 -12.89 27.90 32.49
CA HIS A 401 -12.36 27.03 33.54
C HIS A 401 -11.91 27.84 34.76
N SER A 402 -11.15 28.91 34.55
CA SER A 402 -10.69 29.79 35.64
C SER A 402 -11.86 30.32 36.47
N LEU A 403 -12.89 30.89 35.84
CA LEU A 403 -14.06 31.40 36.56
C LEU A 403 -14.74 30.33 37.42
N LYS A 404 -14.98 29.14 36.85
CA LYS A 404 -15.61 28.02 37.58
C LYS A 404 -14.73 27.49 38.71
N ILE A 405 -13.43 27.35 38.46
CA ILE A 405 -12.49 26.82 39.44
C ILE A 405 -12.31 27.82 40.59
N SER A 406 -12.12 29.11 40.32
CA SER A 406 -12.00 30.13 41.38
C SER A 406 -13.25 30.20 42.26
N GLN A 407 -14.45 30.01 41.70
CA GLN A 407 -15.68 29.89 42.49
C GLN A 407 -15.69 28.64 43.38
N LEU A 408 -15.25 27.49 42.86
CA LEU A 408 -15.18 26.24 43.62
C LEU A 408 -14.09 26.25 44.70
N LEU A 409 -13.01 27.01 44.48
CA LEU A 409 -11.90 27.17 45.44
C LEU A 409 -12.15 28.28 46.48
N ALA A 410 -13.25 29.01 46.39
CA ALA A 410 -13.54 30.12 47.30
C ALA A 410 -13.52 29.66 48.78
N GLY A 411 -12.72 30.36 49.59
CA GLY A 411 -12.54 30.05 51.01
C GLY A 411 -11.66 28.83 51.30
N LEU A 412 -10.87 28.37 50.33
CA LEU A 412 -9.73 27.48 50.54
C LEU A 412 -8.42 28.28 50.44
N PRO A 413 -7.34 27.86 51.12
CA PRO A 413 -6.04 28.52 51.07
C PRO A 413 -5.29 28.19 49.77
N VAL A 414 -5.92 28.42 48.62
CA VAL A 414 -5.38 28.08 47.30
C VAL A 414 -5.49 29.27 46.36
N ASN A 415 -4.34 29.77 45.92
CA ASN A 415 -4.27 30.83 44.92
C ASN A 415 -4.45 30.23 43.52
N SER A 416 -5.32 30.84 42.70
CA SER A 416 -5.57 30.41 41.32
C SER A 416 -5.42 31.60 40.38
N ALA A 417 -4.76 31.39 39.25
CA ALA A 417 -4.61 32.41 38.24
C ALA A 417 -4.75 31.86 36.82
N VAL A 418 -5.02 32.76 35.87
CA VAL A 418 -5.17 32.43 34.44
C VAL A 418 -4.15 33.18 33.61
N LEU A 419 -3.45 32.46 32.73
CA LEU A 419 -2.48 33.01 31.80
C LEU A 419 -2.93 32.71 30.37
N THR A 420 -3.26 33.76 29.61
CA THR A 420 -3.63 33.71 28.18
C THR A 420 -2.81 34.70 27.37
N SER A 421 -2.87 34.63 26.03
CA SER A 421 -2.16 35.59 25.17
C SER A 421 -2.70 37.02 25.29
N ALA A 422 -3.98 37.16 25.67
CA ALA A 422 -4.61 38.44 25.99
C ALA A 422 -4.27 39.02 27.39
N SER A 423 -3.54 38.29 28.23
CA SER A 423 -3.22 38.73 29.60
C SER A 423 -2.16 39.85 29.59
N LYS A 424 -2.57 41.08 29.97
CA LYS A 424 -1.77 42.31 29.80
C LYS A 424 -0.59 42.49 30.76
N LYS A 425 -0.43 41.65 31.79
CA LYS A 425 0.68 41.75 32.76
C LYS A 425 1.21 40.36 33.11
N LYS A 426 2.34 39.98 32.48
CA LYS A 426 3.08 38.75 32.80
C LYS A 426 3.80 38.80 34.16
N ASP A 427 4.01 39.99 34.73
CA ASP A 427 4.85 40.18 35.92
C ASP A 427 4.11 40.12 37.26
N GLU A 428 2.78 40.26 37.30
CA GLU A 428 2.00 40.18 38.55
C GLU A 428 1.83 38.74 39.07
N LEU A 429 2.05 37.73 38.23
CA LEU A 429 1.92 36.31 38.61
C LEU A 429 3.14 35.71 39.33
N LYS A 430 4.22 36.49 39.50
CA LYS A 430 5.45 36.05 40.18
C LYS A 430 5.47 36.37 41.68
N GLN A 431 4.46 37.05 42.21
CA GLN A 431 4.49 37.63 43.57
C GLN A 431 3.34 37.22 44.51
N GLU A 432 2.45 36.32 44.10
CA GLU A 432 1.39 35.71 44.94
C GLU A 432 1.39 34.18 44.81
#